data_AF-A0A3P7HFU7-F1
#
_entry.id   AF-A0A3P7HFU7-F1
#
_cell.length_a   1.000
_cell.length_b   1.000
_cell.length_c   1.000
_cell.angle_alpha   90.00
_cell.angle_beta   90.00
_cell.angle_gamma   90.00
#
_symmetry.space_group_name_H-M   'P 1'
#
loop_
_entity.id
_entity.type
_entity.pdbx_description
1 polymer ?
#
loop_
_entity_poly.entity_id
_entity_poly.type
_entity_poly.pdbx_seq_one_letter_code
_entity_poly.pdbx_strand_id
1 'polypeptide(L)'
;MPGLSSASSRVRLHGEPPIKQSKSSKAFTYEKSANGDKLIDLTGRKYVSVRSFRGRMLVDIREYYEDKSDGGLKPGKKGISLNAEQWENLKNLADVIDSSLKETNP
;
A
#
# COMPACT_ATOMS: atom_id res chain seq x y z
N MET A 1 -15.69 -52.90 14.76
CA MET A 1 -15.44 -51.53 15.26
C MET A 1 -13.95 -51.36 15.56
N PRO A 2 -13.21 -50.71 14.65
CA PRO A 2 -12.07 -49.84 14.95
C PRO A 2 -12.35 -48.44 14.33
N GLY A 3 -12.14 -47.30 15.00
CA GLY A 3 -10.84 -46.73 15.34
C GLY A 3 -10.63 -45.44 14.51
N LEU A 4 -11.05 -44.28 15.06
CA LEU A 4 -10.84 -42.95 14.48
C LEU A 4 -9.34 -42.62 14.50
N SER A 5 -8.76 -42.24 13.35
CA SER A 5 -7.50 -41.49 13.30
C SER A 5 -7.59 -40.40 12.25
N SER A 6 -7.37 -39.18 12.71
CA SER A 6 -7.51 -37.90 12.02
C SER A 6 -6.46 -37.74 10.93
N ALA A 7 -6.88 -37.75 9.66
CA ALA A 7 -6.05 -37.31 8.55
C ALA A 7 -6.14 -35.78 8.44
N SER A 8 -5.16 -35.08 9.03
CA SER A 8 -5.02 -33.63 8.89
C SER A 8 -4.62 -33.29 7.45
N SER A 9 -5.60 -32.84 6.66
CA SER A 9 -5.42 -32.43 5.28
C SER A 9 -4.60 -31.13 5.20
N ARG A 10 -3.34 -31.26 4.78
CA ARG A 10 -2.48 -30.14 4.39
C ARG A 10 -2.93 -29.61 3.03
N VAL A 11 -3.79 -28.59 3.02
CA VAL A 11 -4.18 -27.91 1.78
C VAL A 11 -3.01 -27.05 1.30
N ARG A 12 -2.36 -27.48 0.21
CA ARG A 12 -1.47 -26.64 -0.60
C ARG A 12 -2.34 -25.96 -1.66
N LEU A 13 -2.42 -24.63 -1.65
CA LEU A 13 -3.02 -23.86 -2.75
C LEU A 13 -1.90 -23.28 -3.63
N HIS A 14 -1.92 -23.64 -4.91
CA HIS A 14 -1.10 -23.08 -5.98
C HIS A 14 -2.01 -22.56 -7.11
N GLY A 15 -1.62 -21.45 -7.77
CA GLY A 15 -2.15 -20.93 -9.04
C GLY A 15 -2.17 -19.38 -9.07
N GLU A 16 -1.07 -18.69 -9.42
CA GLU A 16 -0.68 -18.12 -10.75
C GLU A 16 -1.54 -16.93 -11.26
N PRO A 17 -1.00 -15.95 -12.03
CA PRO A 17 0.24 -15.95 -12.84
C PRO A 17 1.24 -14.80 -12.55
N PRO A 18 2.45 -14.80 -13.15
CA PRO A 18 3.47 -13.75 -13.01
C PRO A 18 3.25 -12.64 -14.04
N ILE A 19 3.05 -11.39 -13.61
CA ILE A 19 3.02 -10.24 -14.52
C ILE A 19 4.43 -9.66 -14.63
N LYS A 20 5.08 -9.91 -15.76
CA LYS A 20 6.39 -9.36 -16.15
C LYS A 20 6.20 -8.42 -17.36
N GLN A 21 6.13 -7.10 -17.14
CA GLN A 21 6.32 -6.06 -18.17
C GLN A 21 6.92 -4.82 -17.48
N SER A 22 8.25 -4.70 -17.41
CA SER A 22 9.13 -3.95 -18.34
C SER A 22 9.18 -2.44 -18.10
N LYS A 23 10.41 -1.96 -17.84
CA LYS A 23 10.95 -0.58 -17.76
C LYS A 23 11.17 -0.01 -16.34
N SER A 24 12.41 -0.20 -15.85
CA SER A 24 13.12 0.54 -14.78
C SER A 24 12.36 0.95 -13.50
N SER A 25 11.48 0.12 -12.96
CA SER A 25 10.71 0.45 -11.75
C SER A 25 11.47 0.06 -10.48
N LYS A 26 11.83 1.04 -9.64
CA LYS A 26 12.21 0.81 -8.23
C LYS A 26 11.23 -0.20 -7.61
N ALA A 27 11.75 -1.26 -6.98
CA ALA A 27 10.91 -2.23 -6.29
C ALA A 27 10.18 -1.50 -5.14
N PHE A 28 8.87 -1.32 -5.26
CA PHE A 28 8.06 -0.77 -4.17
C PHE A 28 7.86 -1.84 -3.11
N THR A 29 8.19 -1.51 -1.86
CA THR A 29 7.97 -2.39 -0.71
C THR A 29 6.51 -2.34 -0.30
N TYR A 30 5.92 -3.50 -0.06
CA TYR A 30 4.56 -3.63 0.42
C TYR A 30 4.56 -4.10 1.87
N GLU A 31 3.79 -3.41 2.70
CA GLU A 31 3.55 -3.79 4.09
C GLU A 31 2.07 -4.02 4.34
N LYS A 32 1.76 -4.79 5.39
CA LYS A 32 0.39 -4.97 5.86
C LYS A 32 0.20 -4.14 7.12
N SER A 33 -0.79 -3.26 7.09
CA SER A 33 -1.19 -2.56 8.30
C SER A 33 -1.85 -3.53 9.29
N ALA A 34 -1.91 -3.15 10.58
CA ALA A 34 -2.67 -3.88 11.60
C ALA A 34 -4.15 -4.10 11.21
N ASN A 35 -4.70 -3.22 10.37
CA ASN A 35 -6.07 -3.30 9.88
C ASN A 35 -6.24 -4.21 8.65
N GLY A 36 -5.16 -4.82 8.15
CA GLY A 36 -5.17 -5.65 6.93
C GLY A 36 -5.05 -4.85 5.63
N ASP A 37 -4.93 -3.53 5.69
CA ASP A 37 -4.73 -2.67 4.52
C ASP A 37 -3.36 -2.89 3.89
N LYS A 38 -3.29 -2.83 2.55
CA LYS A 38 -2.04 -2.92 1.79
C LYS A 38 -1.36 -1.55 1.77
N LEU A 39 -0.27 -1.43 2.50
CA LEU A 39 0.58 -0.25 2.54
C LEU A 39 1.66 -0.36 1.47
N ILE A 40 1.87 0.71 0.72
CA ILE A 40 2.92 0.85 -0.28
C ILE A 40 3.89 1.90 0.25
N ASP A 41 5.15 1.54 0.46
CA ASP A 41 6.14 2.49 0.96
C ASP A 41 6.51 3.54 -0.12
N LEU A 42 6.48 4.82 0.27
CA LEU A 42 7.00 5.94 -0.53
C LEU A 42 8.39 6.38 -0.08
N THR A 43 8.65 6.41 1.23
CA THR A 43 9.84 7.07 1.80
C THR A 43 10.17 6.57 3.22
N GLY A 44 10.04 5.26 3.47
CA GLY A 44 10.31 4.55 4.73
C GLY A 44 9.32 4.84 5.87
N ARG A 45 8.78 6.06 5.96
CA ARG A 45 7.80 6.47 6.99
C ARG A 45 6.47 6.92 6.40
N LYS A 46 6.40 7.10 5.07
CA LYS A 46 5.19 7.53 4.38
C LYS A 46 4.70 6.40 3.52
N TYR A 47 3.44 6.06 3.67
CA TYR A 47 2.82 4.94 2.99
C TYR A 47 1.58 5.42 2.22
N VAL A 48 1.36 4.81 1.05
CA VAL A 48 0.11 4.91 0.28
C VAL A 48 -0.71 3.66 0.52
N SER A 49 -1.99 3.83 0.80
CA SER A 49 -2.98 2.75 0.85
C SER A 49 -4.15 3.08 -0.07
N VAL A 50 -4.68 2.06 -0.76
CA VAL A 50 -5.93 2.19 -1.52
C VAL A 50 -7.00 1.43 -0.77
N ARG A 51 -8.02 2.14 -0.29
CA ARG A 51 -9.14 1.56 0.47
C ARG A 51 -10.48 2.01 -0.09
N SER A 52 -11.50 1.17 0.10
CA SER A 52 -12.88 1.53 -0.15
C SER A 52 -13.57 1.88 1.15
N PHE A 53 -14.07 3.11 1.27
CA PHE A 53 -14.82 3.56 2.44
C PHE A 53 -16.19 4.05 2.02
N ARG A 54 -17.25 3.44 2.57
CA ARG A 54 -18.66 3.77 2.25
C ARG A 54 -18.95 3.79 0.74
N GLY A 55 -18.42 2.82 0.01
CA GLY A 55 -18.62 2.69 -1.43
C GLY A 55 -17.80 3.66 -2.29
N ARG A 56 -16.88 4.43 -1.71
CA ARG A 56 -15.98 5.32 -2.43
C ARG A 56 -14.54 4.82 -2.32
N MET A 57 -13.85 4.77 -3.46
CA MET A 57 -12.41 4.49 -3.48
C MET A 57 -11.64 5.73 -3.03
N LEU A 58 -10.74 5.53 -2.07
CA LEU A 58 -9.88 6.56 -1.50
C LEU A 58 -8.43 6.09 -1.55
N VAL A 59 -7.55 7.00 -1.95
CA VAL A 59 -6.10 6.84 -1.87
C VAL A 59 -5.62 7.59 -0.63
N ASP A 60 -5.24 6.88 0.42
CA ASP A 60 -4.69 7.47 1.64
C ASP A 60 -3.16 7.56 1.52
N ILE A 61 -2.62 8.77 1.66
CA ILE A 61 -1.18 9.04 1.70
C ILE A 61 -0.88 9.54 3.11
N ARG A 62 -0.22 8.72 3.93
CA ARG A 62 -0.08 8.99 5.36
C ARG A 62 1.28 8.61 5.89
N GLU A 63 1.76 9.41 6.84
CA GLU A 63 2.95 9.09 7.63
C GLU A 63 2.57 8.10 8.72
N TYR A 64 3.26 6.97 8.78
CA TYR A 64 3.12 5.99 9.85
C TYR A 64 4.33 6.09 10.78
N TYR A 65 4.09 5.78 12.04
CA TYR A 65 5.14 5.62 13.04
C TYR A 65 5.09 4.20 13.59
N GLU A 66 6.27 3.67 13.92
CA GLU A 66 6.37 2.41 14.65
C GLU A 66 6.10 2.69 16.14
N ASP A 67 5.12 2.00 16.69
CA ASP A 67 4.89 2.04 18.12
C ASP A 67 5.98 1.23 18.83
N LYS A 68 6.70 1.87 19.76
CA LYS A 68 7.79 1.22 20.51
C LYS A 68 7.29 0.13 21.45
N SER A 69 6.01 0.15 21.82
CA SER A 69 5.42 -0.84 22.72
C SER A 69 5.07 -2.14 22.00
N ASP A 70 4.48 -2.06 20.81
CA ASP A 70 3.94 -3.21 20.08
C ASP A 70 4.75 -3.56 18.81
N GLY A 71 5.68 -2.69 18.38
CA GLY A 71 6.39 -2.79 17.10
C GLY A 71 5.50 -2.57 15.87
N GLY A 72 4.22 -2.23 16.06
CA GLY A 72 3.25 -2.09 14.99
C GLY A 72 3.28 -0.71 14.32
N LEU A 73 3.04 -0.68 13.01
CA LEU A 73 2.84 0.57 12.26
C LEU A 73 1.48 1.20 12.58
N LYS A 74 1.49 2.37 13.21
CA LYS A 74 0.30 3.17 13.50
C LYS A 74 0.22 4.41 12.61
N PRO A 75 -0.98 4.78 12.15
CA PRO A 75 -1.18 5.96 11.31
C PRO A 75 -0.95 7.24 12.14
N GLY A 76 -0.11 8.14 11.62
CA GLY A 76 0.12 9.45 12.21
C GLY A 76 -0.95 10.48 11.84
N LYS A 77 -0.85 11.66 12.48
CA LYS A 77 -1.70 12.83 12.19
C LYS A 77 -1.41 13.43 10.81
N LYS A 78 -0.20 13.26 10.29
CA LYS A 78 0.23 13.77 8.98
C LYS A 78 -0.22 12.83 7.88
N GLY A 79 -1.13 13.28 7.04
CA GLY A 79 -1.59 12.55 5.87
C GLY A 79 -2.82 13.18 5.24
N ILE A 80 -3.14 12.72 4.04
CA ILE A 80 -4.32 13.13 3.27
C ILE A 80 -4.98 11.90 2.66
N SER A 81 -6.31 11.85 2.68
CA SER A 81 -7.08 10.89 1.89
C SER A 81 -7.59 11.61 0.64
N LEU A 82 -7.13 11.18 -0.52
CA LEU A 82 -7.59 11.66 -1.82
C LEU A 82 -8.74 10.80 -2.31
N ASN A 83 -9.76 11.41 -2.91
CA ASN A 83 -10.75 10.66 -3.68
C ASN A 83 -10.20 10.30 -5.07
N ALA A 84 -10.96 9.51 -5.83
CA ALA A 84 -10.57 9.10 -7.18
C ALA A 84 -10.30 10.30 -8.12
N GLU A 85 -11.17 11.32 -8.10
CA GLU A 85 -11.05 12.51 -8.95
C GLU A 85 -9.80 13.34 -8.62
N GLN A 86 -9.49 13.54 -7.34
CA GLN A 86 -8.28 14.24 -6.88
C GLN A 86 -7.02 13.47 -7.27
N TRP A 87 -7.06 12.14 -7.19
CA TRP A 87 -5.95 11.30 -7.64
C TRP A 87 -5.72 11.40 -9.15
N GLU A 88 -6.78 11.41 -9.95
CA GLU A 88 -6.68 11.62 -11.39
C GLU A 88 -6.11 12.98 -11.75
N ASN A 89 -6.59 14.04 -11.12
CA ASN A 89 -6.04 15.38 -11.31
C ASN A 89 -4.56 15.46 -10.88
N LEU A 90 -4.17 14.80 -9.78
CA LEU A 90 -2.79 14.77 -9.33
C LEU A 90 -1.87 14.08 -10.34
N LYS A 91 -2.33 12.99 -10.98
CA LYS A 91 -1.59 12.36 -12.08
C LYS A 91 -1.43 13.30 -13.28
N ASN A 92 -2.47 14.02 -13.67
CA ASN A 92 -2.41 14.97 -14.79
C ASN A 92 -1.48 16.16 -14.48
N LEU A 93 -1.41 16.57 -13.22
CA LEU A 93 -0.52 17.63 -12.77
C LEU A 93 0.90 17.15 -12.50
N ALA A 94 1.18 15.85 -12.54
CA ALA A 94 2.49 15.31 -12.19
C ALA A 94 3.61 15.91 -13.04
N ASP A 95 3.40 16.06 -14.35
CA ASP A 95 4.38 16.66 -15.27
C ASP A 95 4.66 18.14 -14.96
N VAL A 96 3.63 18.87 -14.56
CA VAL A 96 3.73 20.29 -14.16
C VAL A 96 4.49 20.39 -12.84
N ILE A 97 4.15 19.53 -11.87
CA ILE A 97 4.81 19.44 -10.57
C ILE A 97 6.29 19.07 -10.74
N ASP A 98 6.60 18.08 -11.57
CA ASP A 98 7.98 17.66 -11.86
C ASP A 98 8.80 18.78 -12.50
N SER A 99 8.17 19.59 -13.36
CA SER A 99 8.80 20.77 -13.95
C SER A 99 9.09 21.84 -12.88
N SER A 100 8.12 22.16 -12.04
CA SER A 100 8.29 23.12 -10.93
C SER A 100 9.28 22.66 -9.87
N LEU A 101 9.37 21.35 -9.60
CA LEU A 101 10.35 20.78 -8.66
C LEU A 101 11.79 20.98 -9.12
N LYS A 102 12.05 20.88 -10.44
CA LYS A 102 13.38 21.15 -11.01
C LYS A 102 13.76 22.62 -10.90
N GLU A 103 12.81 23.52 -11.06
CA GLU A 103 13.04 24.97 -10.97
C GLU A 103 13.25 25.44 -9.53
N THR A 104 12.58 24.80 -8.56
CA THR A 104 12.64 25.19 -7.14
C THR A 104 13.88 24.65 -6.41
N ASN A 105 14.65 23.75 -7.03
CA ASN A 105 15.87 23.18 -6.45
C ASN A 105 17.12 23.79 -7.13
N PRO A 106 17.63 24.94 -6.63
CA PRO A 106 18.85 25.58 -7.16
C PRO A 106 20.13 24.79 -6.88
#